data_AF-A0A7S2K6B7-F1
#
_entry.id   AF-A0A7S2K6B7-F1
#
_cell.length_a   1.000
_cell.length_b   1.000
_cell.length_c   1.000
_cell.angle_alpha   90.00
_cell.angle_beta   90.00
_cell.angle_gamma   90.00
#
_symmetry.space_group_name_H-M   'P 1'
#
loop_
_entity.id
_entity.type
_entity.pdbx_description
1 polymer ?
#
loop_
_entity_poly.entity_id
_entity_poly.type
_entity_poly.pdbx_seq_one_letter_code
_entity_poly.pdbx_strand_id
1 'polypeptide(L)'
;VELTSPLFNIPPRRQAYPAWLEGTWQARQTFAGFAFPVLPRAQVLGEVDVPGFKTCSIVDFADVGKSPVEYELRWLGQGDSAVEDWPFNLASSLRGHLRRDEGPAAEVTRVQYAPDQDPNRLTMGIRGSRNAERVELFVNARDSEAPPGEPDLFLCSEYRRQVTFSSRVVTGYNGNYQHFRTFQRLGQ
;
A
#
# COMPACT_ATOMS: atom_id res chain seq x y z
N VAL A 1 28.73 6.90 12.20
CA VAL A 1 28.18 5.72 12.89
C VAL A 1 27.87 4.70 11.81
N GLU A 2 28.72 3.70 11.64
CA GLU A 2 28.43 2.57 10.76
C GLU A 2 27.31 1.73 11.38
N LEU A 3 26.34 1.32 10.57
CA LEU A 3 25.25 0.45 10.99
C LEU A 3 25.82 -0.96 11.21
N THR A 4 25.95 -1.38 12.47
CA THR A 4 26.57 -2.64 12.89
C THR A 4 25.60 -3.78 13.15
N SER A 5 24.29 -3.58 12.97
CA SER A 5 23.33 -4.68 13.09
C SER A 5 23.30 -5.48 11.78
N PRO A 6 23.80 -6.74 11.75
CA PRO A 6 23.46 -7.64 10.67
C PRO A 6 21.97 -7.92 10.80
N LEU A 7 21.16 -7.22 10.01
CA LEU A 7 19.77 -7.60 9.78
C LEU A 7 19.82 -8.96 9.07
N PHE A 8 19.79 -10.05 9.86
CA PHE A 8 19.42 -11.37 9.38
C PHE A 8 17.92 -11.33 9.06
N ASN A 9 17.57 -10.57 8.02
CA ASN A 9 16.20 -10.45 7.57
C ASN A 9 15.95 -11.64 6.65
N ILE A 10 15.45 -12.75 7.19
CA ILE A 10 14.85 -13.78 6.35
C ILE A 10 13.73 -13.05 5.59
N PRO A 11 13.81 -12.92 4.25
CA PRO A 11 12.81 -12.17 3.52
C PRO A 11 11.43 -12.78 3.81
N PRO A 12 10.41 -11.96 4.15
CA PRO A 12 9.11 -12.50 4.50
C PRO A 12 8.55 -13.31 3.34
N ARG A 13 7.82 -14.38 3.65
CA ARG A 13 7.10 -15.15 2.63
C ARG A 13 5.95 -14.31 2.07
N ARG A 14 5.44 -14.69 0.90
CA ARG A 14 4.18 -14.12 0.38
C ARG A 14 3.06 -14.32 1.41
N GLN A 15 2.26 -13.28 1.64
CA GLN A 15 1.10 -13.36 2.53
C GLN A 15 0.05 -14.31 1.96
N ALA A 16 -0.39 -15.27 2.76
CA ALA A 16 -1.59 -16.05 2.50
C ALA A 16 -2.79 -15.38 3.18
N TYR A 17 -3.90 -15.30 2.47
CA TYR A 17 -5.18 -14.77 2.94
C TYR A 17 -6.19 -15.92 3.08
N PRO A 18 -7.23 -15.78 3.90
CA PRO A 18 -8.31 -16.75 3.94
C PRO A 18 -8.95 -16.95 2.58
N ALA A 19 -9.36 -18.19 2.26
CA ALA A 19 -9.99 -18.52 0.98
C ALA A 19 -11.25 -17.68 0.69
N TRP A 20 -11.98 -17.26 1.72
CA TRP A 20 -13.17 -16.44 1.57
C TRP A 20 -12.92 -15.02 1.04
N LEU A 21 -11.66 -14.57 0.97
CA LEU A 21 -11.29 -13.32 0.28
C LEU A 21 -11.14 -13.48 -1.22
N GLU A 22 -11.12 -14.72 -1.75
CA GLU A 22 -10.99 -14.95 -3.18
C GLU A 22 -12.07 -14.19 -3.98
N GLY A 23 -11.65 -13.62 -5.11
CA GLY A 23 -12.54 -12.93 -6.04
C GLY A 23 -12.13 -11.49 -6.29
N THR A 24 -12.99 -10.77 -7.01
CA THR A 24 -12.85 -9.32 -7.22
C THR A 24 -13.95 -8.60 -6.45
N TRP A 25 -13.56 -7.62 -5.65
CA TRP A 25 -14.40 -6.90 -4.71
C TRP A 25 -14.45 -5.43 -5.08
N GLN A 26 -15.63 -4.82 -5.00
CA GLN A 26 -15.75 -3.37 -5.08
C GLN A 26 -15.44 -2.78 -3.71
N ALA A 27 -14.40 -1.97 -3.65
CA ALA A 27 -13.94 -1.30 -2.44
C ALA A 27 -14.34 0.18 -2.47
N ARG A 28 -14.85 0.66 -1.34
CA ARG A 28 -15.04 2.09 -1.06
C ARG A 28 -14.14 2.49 0.10
N GLN A 29 -13.10 3.26 -0.19
CA GLN A 29 -12.15 3.73 0.80
C GLN A 29 -12.56 5.11 1.32
N THR A 30 -12.53 5.29 2.64
CA THR A 30 -12.79 6.56 3.31
C THR A 30 -11.66 6.89 4.26
N PHE A 31 -11.13 8.11 4.19
CA PHE A 31 -10.11 8.58 5.13
C PHE A 31 -10.77 8.97 6.47
N ALA A 32 -10.58 8.16 7.50
CA ALA A 32 -11.23 8.36 8.80
C ALA A 32 -10.52 9.41 9.69
N GLY A 33 -9.20 9.53 9.58
CA GLY A 33 -8.42 10.44 10.41
C GLY A 33 -6.95 10.05 10.53
N PHE A 34 -6.19 10.88 11.24
CA PHE A 34 -4.80 10.63 11.60
C PHE A 34 -4.57 11.07 13.05
N ALA A 35 -3.60 10.44 13.72
CA ALA A 35 -3.14 10.83 15.04
C ALA A 35 -1.62 10.95 15.02
N PHE A 36 -1.09 11.98 15.66
CA PHE A 36 0.35 12.17 15.84
C PHE A 36 0.67 12.17 17.32
N PRO A 37 1.65 11.39 17.78
CA PRO A 37 1.96 11.29 19.19
C PRO A 37 2.56 12.57 19.78
N VAL A 38 3.18 13.43 18.95
CA VAL A 38 4.00 14.55 19.44
C VAL A 38 3.80 15.89 18.71
N LEU A 39 3.07 15.94 17.61
CA LEU A 39 2.91 17.16 16.80
C LEU A 39 1.44 17.58 16.65
N PRO A 40 1.09 18.84 16.92
CA PRO A 40 -0.24 19.37 16.60
C PRO A 40 -0.53 19.32 15.10
N ARG A 41 -1.80 19.06 14.73
CA ARG A 41 -2.26 18.97 13.34
C ARG A 41 -1.79 20.11 12.44
N ALA A 42 -1.90 21.36 12.91
CA ALA A 42 -1.53 22.54 12.12
C ALA A 42 -0.05 22.56 11.75
N GLN A 43 0.82 22.03 12.62
CA GLN A 43 2.25 21.96 12.38
C GLN A 43 2.57 20.90 11.33
N VAL A 44 1.97 19.71 11.42
CA VAL A 44 2.16 18.62 10.43
C VAL A 44 1.75 19.05 9.02
N LEU A 45 0.63 19.77 8.88
CA LEU A 45 0.19 20.26 7.57
C LEU A 45 1.12 21.33 6.97
N GLY A 46 1.94 21.97 7.80
CA GLY A 46 2.98 22.92 7.39
C GLY A 46 4.34 22.28 7.10
N GLU A 47 4.61 21.09 7.65
CA GLU A 47 5.88 20.37 7.50
C GLU A 47 5.97 19.65 6.15
N VAL A 48 7.12 19.82 5.48
CA VAL A 48 7.35 19.30 4.12
C VAL A 48 7.89 17.87 4.10
N ASP A 49 8.42 17.38 5.21
CA ASP A 49 9.11 16.09 5.31
C ASP A 49 8.23 14.95 5.88
N VAL A 50 6.95 15.21 6.17
CA VAL A 50 6.04 14.17 6.68
C VAL A 50 5.48 13.33 5.52
N PRO A 51 5.80 12.02 5.45
CA PRO A 51 5.29 11.16 4.39
C PRO A 51 3.76 11.12 4.38
N GLY A 52 3.17 11.28 3.20
CA GLY A 52 1.72 11.34 3.02
C GLY A 52 1.11 12.75 3.06
N PHE A 53 1.87 13.80 3.42
CA PHE A 53 1.36 15.17 3.49
C PHE A 53 1.84 16.12 2.37
N LYS A 54 3.06 15.96 1.80
CA LYS A 54 3.49 16.56 0.49
C LYS A 54 4.55 15.68 -0.22
N THR A 55 4.80 15.95 -1.52
CA THR A 55 5.73 15.35 -2.51
C THR A 55 6.29 13.96 -2.22
N CYS A 56 6.06 12.99 -3.12
CA CYS A 56 6.36 11.56 -2.92
C CYS A 56 5.49 10.96 -1.79
N SER A 57 4.17 11.00 -1.95
CA SER A 57 3.21 10.40 -1.00
C SER A 57 3.34 8.87 -0.89
N ILE A 58 2.83 8.31 0.21
CA ILE A 58 2.66 6.86 0.37
C ILE A 58 1.65 6.38 -0.66
N VAL A 59 2.04 5.39 -1.45
CA VAL A 59 1.33 5.05 -2.69
C VAL A 59 0.13 4.11 -2.51
N ASP A 60 0.12 3.36 -1.41
CA ASP A 60 -0.98 2.46 -1.03
C ASP A 60 -1.66 2.97 0.26
N PHE A 61 -2.08 4.23 0.23
CA PHE A 61 -2.73 4.89 1.35
C PHE A 61 -3.82 5.83 0.84
N ALA A 62 -4.83 6.10 1.67
CA ALA A 62 -5.91 7.00 1.32
C ALA A 62 -5.41 8.45 1.22
N ASP A 63 -5.78 9.17 0.16
CA ASP A 63 -5.46 10.60 0.02
C ASP A 63 -6.31 11.45 0.99
N VAL A 64 -5.63 12.25 1.83
CA VAL A 64 -6.31 13.22 2.70
C VAL A 64 -7.04 14.25 1.84
N GLY A 65 -8.36 14.37 2.02
CA GLY A 65 -9.20 15.33 1.30
C GLY A 65 -9.78 14.80 -0.03
N LYS A 66 -9.43 13.58 -0.45
CA LYS A 66 -10.10 12.87 -1.56
C LYS A 66 -10.74 11.61 -1.01
N SER A 67 -11.95 11.75 -0.48
CA SER A 67 -12.67 10.66 0.16
C SER A 67 -14.18 10.91 -0.01
N PRO A 68 -14.98 9.92 -0.42
CA PRO A 68 -14.60 8.53 -0.68
C PRO A 68 -13.90 8.32 -2.03
N VAL A 69 -13.13 7.24 -2.15
CA VAL A 69 -12.56 6.74 -3.41
C VAL A 69 -13.05 5.31 -3.63
N GLU A 70 -13.50 5.01 -4.85
CA GLU A 70 -13.99 3.68 -5.23
C GLU A 70 -13.03 3.04 -6.24
N TYR A 71 -12.75 1.75 -6.04
CA TYR A 71 -11.88 0.94 -6.88
C TYR A 71 -12.10 -0.55 -6.64
N GLU A 72 -11.56 -1.38 -7.51
CA GLU A 72 -11.62 -2.83 -7.37
C GLU A 72 -10.38 -3.37 -6.63
N LEU A 73 -10.60 -4.37 -5.80
CA LEU A 73 -9.56 -5.21 -5.20
C LEU A 73 -9.75 -6.65 -5.64
N ARG A 74 -8.68 -7.42 -5.70
CA ARG A 74 -8.68 -8.80 -6.15
C ARG A 74 -7.74 -9.66 -5.33
N TRP A 75 -8.23 -10.84 -5.01
CA TRP A 75 -7.45 -11.95 -4.47
C TRP A 75 -7.66 -13.18 -5.35
N LEU A 76 -6.57 -13.87 -5.66
CA LEU A 76 -6.54 -15.07 -6.48
C LEU A 76 -6.58 -16.31 -5.57
N GLY A 77 -7.41 -17.29 -5.90
CA GLY A 77 -7.43 -18.57 -5.19
C GLY A 77 -6.12 -19.32 -5.33
N GLN A 78 -5.68 -19.95 -4.23
CA GLN A 78 -4.50 -20.79 -4.14
C GLN A 78 -4.74 -21.92 -3.14
N GLY A 79 -5.38 -23.00 -3.60
CA GLY A 79 -5.78 -24.12 -2.74
C GLY A 79 -6.78 -23.67 -1.67
N ASP A 80 -6.50 -23.94 -0.40
CA ASP A 80 -7.34 -23.55 0.74
C ASP A 80 -7.09 -22.11 1.22
N SER A 81 -6.43 -21.29 0.39
CA SER A 81 -6.06 -19.91 0.71
C SER A 81 -6.25 -19.01 -0.50
N ALA A 82 -6.14 -17.71 -0.30
CA ALA A 82 -6.09 -16.73 -1.36
C ALA A 82 -4.80 -15.90 -1.28
N VAL A 83 -4.43 -15.27 -2.38
CA VAL A 83 -3.27 -14.37 -2.45
C VAL A 83 -3.65 -13.07 -3.12
N GLU A 84 -3.17 -11.96 -2.59
CA GLU A 84 -3.47 -10.63 -3.13
C GLU A 84 -2.89 -10.47 -4.55
N ASP A 85 -3.71 -9.98 -5.49
CA ASP A 85 -3.29 -9.57 -6.84
C ASP A 85 -2.76 -8.14 -6.77
N TRP A 86 -1.55 -8.00 -6.24
CA TRP A 86 -0.89 -6.72 -6.02
C TRP A 86 -0.85 -5.80 -7.26
N PRO A 87 -0.45 -6.29 -8.46
CA PRO A 87 -0.49 -5.48 -9.67
C PRO A 87 -1.86 -4.92 -9.98
N PHE A 88 -2.90 -5.75 -9.87
CA PHE A 88 -4.27 -5.32 -10.10
C PHE A 88 -4.71 -4.29 -9.05
N ASN A 89 -4.55 -4.62 -7.76
CA ASN A 89 -5.04 -3.83 -6.63
C ASN A 89 -4.39 -2.44 -6.60
N LEU A 90 -3.07 -2.38 -6.74
CA LEU A 90 -2.36 -1.10 -6.67
C LEU A 90 -2.70 -0.21 -7.87
N ALA A 91 -2.77 -0.79 -9.08
CA ALA A 91 -3.16 -0.04 -10.27
C ALA A 91 -4.61 0.46 -10.18
N SER A 92 -5.52 -0.39 -9.70
CA SER A 92 -6.94 -0.08 -9.50
C SER A 92 -7.13 1.04 -8.48
N SER A 93 -6.54 0.90 -7.29
CA SER A 93 -6.57 1.91 -6.23
C SER A 93 -6.04 3.26 -6.71
N LEU A 94 -4.85 3.28 -7.33
CA LEU A 94 -4.27 4.54 -7.82
C LEU A 94 -5.08 5.16 -8.94
N ARG A 95 -5.65 4.38 -9.86
CA ARG A 95 -6.56 4.93 -10.87
C ARG A 95 -7.73 5.64 -10.20
N GLY A 96 -8.26 5.11 -9.10
CA GLY A 96 -9.28 5.78 -8.29
C GLY A 96 -8.79 7.13 -7.74
N HIS A 97 -7.60 7.16 -7.14
CA HIS A 97 -7.02 8.37 -6.51
C HIS A 97 -6.53 9.44 -7.50
N LEU A 98 -6.11 9.03 -8.70
CA LEU A 98 -5.58 9.91 -9.74
C LEU A 98 -6.66 10.55 -10.63
N ARG A 99 -7.94 10.16 -10.46
CA ARG A 99 -9.05 10.81 -11.18
C ARG A 99 -9.22 12.27 -10.76
N ARG A 100 -9.61 13.10 -11.72
CA ARG A 100 -10.16 14.45 -11.54
C ARG A 100 -11.51 14.52 -12.26
N ASP A 101 -12.21 15.63 -12.06
CA ASP A 101 -13.49 15.92 -12.72
C ASP A 101 -13.40 15.81 -14.26
N GLU A 102 -12.23 16.11 -14.85
CA GLU A 102 -11.95 16.01 -16.29
C GLU A 102 -11.00 14.85 -16.66
N GLY A 103 -11.06 13.72 -15.95
CA GLY A 103 -10.27 12.54 -16.25
C GLY A 103 -8.96 12.41 -15.45
N PRO A 104 -8.07 11.46 -15.76
CA PRO A 104 -6.91 11.15 -14.93
C PRO A 104 -5.81 12.21 -15.07
N ALA A 105 -5.33 12.74 -13.94
CA ALA A 105 -4.21 13.68 -13.91
C ALA A 105 -2.85 13.00 -14.15
N ALA A 106 -2.78 11.72 -13.86
CA ALA A 106 -1.64 10.86 -14.05
C ALA A 106 -2.13 9.42 -14.29
N GLU A 107 -1.30 8.61 -14.90
CA GLU A 107 -1.64 7.26 -15.34
C GLU A 107 -0.64 6.24 -14.80
N VAL A 108 -1.14 5.16 -14.19
CA VAL A 108 -0.30 3.99 -13.87
C VAL A 108 0.03 3.27 -15.17
N THR A 109 1.30 3.33 -15.57
CA THR A 109 1.75 2.76 -16.86
C THR A 109 2.24 1.33 -16.74
N ARG A 110 2.73 0.95 -15.56
CA ARG A 110 3.26 -0.40 -15.31
C ARG A 110 3.22 -0.71 -13.83
N VAL A 111 2.84 -1.94 -13.48
CA VAL A 111 3.11 -2.54 -12.16
C VAL A 111 3.81 -3.86 -12.39
N GLN A 112 4.99 -4.04 -11.80
CA GLN A 112 5.84 -5.22 -11.90
C GLN A 112 5.88 -5.89 -10.54
N TYR A 113 5.47 -7.14 -10.52
CA TYR A 113 5.54 -8.01 -9.35
C TYR A 113 5.81 -9.42 -9.84
N ALA A 114 6.87 -10.04 -9.34
CA ALA A 114 7.27 -11.40 -9.72
C ALA A 114 7.39 -12.23 -8.43
N PRO A 115 6.27 -12.66 -7.83
CA PRO A 115 6.26 -13.26 -6.49
C PRO A 115 7.09 -14.55 -6.37
N ASP A 116 7.26 -15.27 -7.48
CA ASP A 116 8.06 -16.49 -7.53
C ASP A 116 9.57 -16.22 -7.50
N GLN A 117 9.98 -15.00 -7.86
CA GLN A 117 11.38 -14.56 -7.82
C GLN A 117 11.67 -13.72 -6.57
N ASP A 118 10.80 -12.75 -6.30
CA ASP A 118 10.88 -11.87 -5.13
C ASP A 118 9.45 -11.44 -4.71
N PRO A 119 8.85 -12.11 -3.70
CA PRO A 119 7.52 -11.76 -3.19
C PRO A 119 7.50 -10.44 -2.41
N ASN A 120 8.66 -9.82 -2.21
CA ASN A 120 8.86 -8.68 -1.34
C ASN A 120 9.20 -7.41 -2.09
N ARG A 121 9.29 -7.45 -3.43
CA ARG A 121 9.54 -6.27 -4.25
C ARG A 121 8.46 -6.06 -5.28
N LEU A 122 7.96 -4.82 -5.33
CA LEU A 122 7.08 -4.35 -6.38
C LEU A 122 7.62 -3.06 -6.97
N THR A 123 7.52 -2.92 -8.29
CA THR A 123 7.91 -1.69 -8.98
C THR A 123 6.75 -1.16 -9.80
N MET A 124 6.51 0.14 -9.72
CA MET A 124 5.45 0.80 -10.45
C MET A 124 5.96 2.02 -11.21
N GLY A 125 5.43 2.24 -12.41
CA GLY A 125 5.62 3.44 -13.20
C GLY A 125 4.34 4.27 -13.28
N ILE A 126 4.47 5.59 -13.16
CA ILE A 126 3.38 6.55 -13.28
C ILE A 126 3.79 7.64 -14.28
N ARG A 127 2.94 7.92 -15.27
CA ARG A 127 3.12 8.99 -16.24
C ARG A 127 2.27 10.19 -15.87
N GLY A 128 2.79 11.41 -16.05
CA GLY A 128 2.06 12.66 -15.79
C GLY A 128 2.11 13.13 -14.33
N SER A 129 2.60 12.31 -13.41
CA SER A 129 2.87 12.71 -12.04
C SER A 129 4.21 13.46 -11.96
N ARG A 130 4.18 14.67 -11.38
CA ARG A 130 5.39 15.47 -11.12
C ARG A 130 6.16 15.01 -9.88
N ASN A 131 5.54 14.17 -9.05
CA ASN A 131 6.01 13.83 -7.71
C ASN A 131 6.42 12.35 -7.57
N ALA A 132 6.02 11.51 -8.52
CA ALA A 132 6.31 10.08 -8.51
C ALA A 132 6.19 9.53 -9.93
N GLU A 133 7.31 9.33 -10.62
CA GLU A 133 7.37 8.72 -11.95
C GLU A 133 7.63 7.22 -11.85
N ARG A 134 8.38 6.81 -10.84
CA ARG A 134 8.59 5.41 -10.47
C ARG A 134 8.53 5.26 -8.97
N VAL A 135 7.89 4.19 -8.50
CA VAL A 135 7.83 3.82 -7.10
C VAL A 135 8.34 2.39 -6.96
N GLU A 136 9.22 2.17 -6.00
CA GLU A 136 9.64 0.84 -5.55
C GLU A 136 9.13 0.60 -4.13
N LEU A 137 8.45 -0.51 -3.95
CA LEU A 137 7.98 -0.99 -2.66
C LEU A 137 8.77 -2.23 -2.27
N PHE A 138 9.28 -2.21 -1.04
CA PHE A 138 9.98 -3.33 -0.43
C PHE A 138 9.24 -3.76 0.84
N VAL A 139 8.88 -5.02 0.92
CA VAL A 139 8.23 -5.62 2.08
C VAL A 139 9.29 -6.22 2.98
N ASN A 140 9.46 -5.62 4.14
CA ASN A 140 10.51 -5.97 5.09
C ASN A 140 10.02 -6.98 6.15
N ALA A 141 8.72 -6.96 6.48
CA ALA A 141 8.09 -7.92 7.38
C ALA A 141 6.59 -8.07 7.04
N ARG A 142 6.05 -9.25 7.33
CA ARG A 142 4.63 -9.57 7.28
C ARG A 142 4.27 -10.35 8.53
N ASP A 143 3.07 -10.11 9.03
CA ASP A 143 2.48 -10.91 10.08
C ASP A 143 0.97 -11.04 9.83
N SER A 144 0.38 -12.13 10.29
CA SER A 144 -1.06 -12.35 10.16
C SER A 144 -1.58 -13.36 11.15
N GLU A 145 -2.82 -13.14 11.58
CA GLU A 145 -3.53 -14.03 12.49
C GLU A 145 -5.00 -14.16 12.09
N ALA A 146 -5.54 -15.35 12.35
CA ALA A 146 -6.97 -15.63 12.34
C ALA A 146 -7.36 -15.95 13.79
N PRO A 147 -8.05 -15.04 14.49
CA PRO A 147 -8.34 -15.21 15.90
C PRO A 147 -9.14 -16.50 16.18
N PRO A 148 -8.77 -17.31 17.20
CA PRO A 148 -9.49 -18.53 17.53
C PRO A 148 -10.97 -18.28 17.83
N GLY A 149 -11.86 -19.05 17.19
CA GLY A 149 -13.30 -18.90 17.36
C GLY A 149 -13.94 -17.79 16.50
N GLU A 150 -13.16 -17.05 15.70
CA GLU A 150 -13.65 -16.00 14.81
C GLU A 150 -13.30 -16.31 13.33
N PRO A 151 -13.95 -17.29 12.69
CA PRO A 151 -13.59 -17.75 11.33
C PRO A 151 -13.78 -16.69 10.23
N ASP A 152 -14.54 -15.64 10.53
CA ASP A 152 -14.83 -14.53 9.64
C ASP A 152 -13.88 -13.34 9.84
N LEU A 153 -12.95 -13.42 10.78
CA LEU A 153 -11.99 -12.35 11.10
C LEU A 153 -10.58 -12.74 10.68
N PHE A 154 -9.91 -11.82 9.98
CA PHE A 154 -8.51 -11.96 9.62
C PHE A 154 -7.77 -10.65 9.80
N LEU A 155 -6.63 -10.72 10.47
CA LEU A 155 -5.77 -9.59 10.78
C LEU A 155 -4.44 -9.80 10.07
N CYS A 156 -3.92 -8.78 9.43
CA CYS A 156 -2.56 -8.81 8.91
C CYS A 156 -1.87 -7.46 9.01
N SER A 157 -0.55 -7.51 9.09
CA SER A 157 0.29 -6.33 9.01
C SER A 157 1.40 -6.51 7.99
N GLU A 158 1.80 -5.42 7.37
CA GLU A 158 2.92 -5.41 6.43
C GLU A 158 3.80 -4.18 6.65
N TYR A 159 5.07 -4.41 6.97
CA TYR A 159 6.06 -3.36 7.11
C TYR A 159 6.76 -3.12 5.77
N ARG A 160 6.60 -1.91 5.24
CA ARG A 160 7.05 -1.52 3.91
C ARG A 160 8.07 -0.40 3.96
N ARG A 161 8.99 -0.43 3.01
CA ARG A 161 9.79 0.70 2.60
C ARG A 161 9.36 1.14 1.22
N GLN A 162 9.18 2.44 1.03
CA GLN A 162 8.90 3.02 -0.29
C GLN A 162 10.05 3.92 -0.72
N VAL A 163 10.50 3.73 -1.95
CA VAL A 163 11.43 4.61 -2.64
C VAL A 163 10.72 5.18 -3.87
N THR A 164 10.69 6.50 -3.97
CA THR A 164 10.03 7.20 -5.07
C THR A 164 11.06 7.96 -5.88
N PHE A 165 10.93 7.87 -7.19
CA PHE A 165 11.78 8.56 -8.15
C PHE A 165 10.93 9.53 -8.96
N SER A 166 11.42 10.74 -9.16
CA SER A 166 10.81 11.72 -10.07
C SER A 166 11.89 12.60 -10.68
N SER A 167 11.59 13.21 -11.83
CA SER A 167 12.46 14.23 -12.44
C SER A 167 12.75 15.44 -11.53
N ARG A 168 11.92 15.70 -10.51
CA ARG A 168 12.12 16.78 -9.52
C ARG A 168 12.92 16.34 -8.29
N VAL A 169 12.84 15.06 -7.95
CA VAL A 169 13.50 14.45 -6.79
C VAL A 169 14.16 13.16 -7.29
N VAL A 170 15.46 13.24 -7.59
CA VAL A 170 16.24 12.15 -8.20
C VAL A 170 16.07 10.85 -7.43
N THR A 171 15.99 10.92 -6.09
CA THR A 171 15.60 9.80 -5.24
C THR A 171 14.96 10.35 -3.96
N GLY A 172 13.68 10.04 -3.73
CA GLY A 172 12.96 10.33 -2.50
C GLY A 172 12.82 9.06 -1.66
N TYR A 173 13.37 9.09 -0.44
CA TYR A 173 13.11 8.05 0.55
C TYR A 173 11.85 8.44 1.31
N ASN A 174 10.74 7.76 1.03
CA ASN A 174 9.47 8.09 1.66
C ASN A 174 9.31 7.47 3.05
N GLY A 175 10.38 6.87 3.57
CA GLY A 175 10.44 6.25 4.87
C GLY A 175 9.99 4.79 4.89
N ASN A 176 9.88 4.26 6.10
CA ASN A 176 9.31 2.96 6.37
C ASN A 176 7.98 3.16 7.10
N TYR A 177 6.97 2.39 6.72
CA TYR A 177 5.63 2.46 7.32
C TYR A 177 5.05 1.06 7.43
N GLN A 178 4.09 0.90 8.35
CA GLN A 178 3.40 -0.36 8.55
C GLN A 178 1.92 -0.18 8.22
N HIS A 179 1.39 -1.09 7.40
CA HIS A 179 -0.04 -1.25 7.26
C HIS A 179 -0.54 -2.24 8.30
N PHE A 180 -1.66 -1.91 8.93
CA PHE A 180 -2.48 -2.85 9.68
C PHE A 180 -3.81 -2.94 8.95
N ARG A 181 -4.23 -4.16 8.62
CA ARG A 181 -5.47 -4.44 7.91
C ARG A 181 -6.27 -5.48 8.68
N THR A 182 -7.56 -5.19 8.82
CA THR A 182 -8.54 -6.11 9.39
C THR A 182 -9.57 -6.41 8.31
N PHE A 183 -9.78 -7.68 8.05
CA PHE A 183 -10.81 -8.16 7.14
C PHE A 183 -11.86 -8.90 7.95
N GLN A 184 -13.11 -8.52 7.77
CA GLN A 184 -14.25 -9.18 8.38
C GLN A 184 -15.24 -9.58 7.30
N ARG A 185 -15.54 -10.87 7.20
CA ARG A 185 -16.61 -11.36 6.32
C ARG A 185 -17.96 -11.05 6.99
N LEU A 186 -18.79 -10.25 6.31
CA LEU A 186 -20.12 -9.89 6.79
C LEU A 186 -21.18 -10.76 6.12
N GLY A 187 -21.67 -11.78 6.83
CA GLY A 187 -22.76 -12.65 6.38
C GLY A 187 -22.39 -13.63 5.27
N GLN A 188 -23.25 -14.63 5.07
CA GLN A 188 -23.32 -15.52 3.89
C GLN A 188 -24.61 -15.24 3.14
#